data_AF-A0A8D1AWL6-F1
#
_entry.id   AF-A0A8D1AWL6-F1
#
_cell.length_a   1.000
_cell.length_b   1.000
_cell.length_c   1.000
_cell.angle_alpha   90.00
_cell.angle_beta   90.00
_cell.angle_gamma   90.00
#
_symmetry.space_group_name_H-M   'P 1'
#
loop_
_entity.id
_entity.type
_entity.pdbx_description
1 polymer ?
#
loop_
_entity_poly.entity_id
_entity_poly.type
_entity_poly.pdbx_seq_one_letter_code
_entity_poly.pdbx_strand_id
1 'polypeptide(L)'
;MPLAPGATLPRSPHPNPTRRPRRPSPGGGAARGVRPAAVTWAAPANRRTPRCRTLPAGRGSSSWWRRSERARDRGPAMEREVQRLRAAFQTGRSRPLAFRLQQLQALRRMVQEREEDLLAAIAADLSKSKLNAYSQEVLTILGEIDLALEKLPEWAAARPAEKNLLTMLDEAYVQPEPLGVMLIIGAWNYPLVLSIQPLIGAIAAGNAVIIKPSEISENTAKILAKLLPQYLDQDLYAVINGGVEETTKLLEQRFDHILYTGSTAVGKIVMEAAAKHLTPVTLELGGKSPCYIDPDCDLDVACRRIAWGKYMNCGQTCIAPDYVLCEPSLQGQVVQKMKEAVKEFYGDNIKDSPDYERIVNLRHFKRIQSLLEGQKIAFGGETDEATRYIAPTILTDVDPEAKVMREEIFGPILPIVPVKNADEAIKFINEREKPLAFYVFSRNNKLIKRMIEATSSGGVTGNDVIMHFMLSSLPFGGVGSSGMGAYHGKHSFETFSHLRPCLLKSLKGEGANKLRYPPNSQSKVDWAKFFFLKRVSKGRLGLLFLALLGVVLAVLLKVGAGAPSIPGAPTLETNSVL
;
A
#
# COMPACT_ATOMS: atom_id res chain seq x y z
N MET A 1 -9.52 47.87 33.20
CA MET A 1 -10.10 48.35 34.47
C MET A 1 -11.42 49.07 34.15
N PRO A 2 -12.44 49.02 35.01
CA PRO A 2 -13.60 48.13 34.90
C PRO A 2 -14.95 48.91 34.85
N LEU A 3 -16.13 48.31 34.70
CA LEU A 3 -16.97 47.75 35.79
C LEU A 3 -18.25 47.08 35.25
N ALA A 4 -18.61 45.93 35.84
CA ALA A 4 -19.97 45.35 35.89
C ALA A 4 -20.73 45.92 37.12
N PRO A 5 -22.06 45.73 37.28
CA PRO A 5 -22.67 44.52 37.90
C PRO A 5 -24.10 44.19 37.35
N GLY A 6 -24.86 43.13 37.65
CA GLY A 6 -24.80 41.94 38.49
C GLY A 6 -26.21 41.30 38.66
N ALA A 7 -26.30 39.94 38.64
CA ALA A 7 -27.25 38.98 39.26
C ALA A 7 -28.80 39.07 38.98
N THR A 8 -29.62 38.01 38.90
CA THR A 8 -29.81 36.80 39.77
C THR A 8 -30.61 35.65 39.08
N LEU A 9 -30.42 34.41 39.56
CA LEU A 9 -31.16 33.15 39.28
C LEU A 9 -32.45 33.01 40.15
N PRO A 10 -33.36 32.02 39.89
CA PRO A 10 -33.30 30.77 40.66
C PRO A 10 -33.76 29.44 39.98
N ARG A 11 -33.03 28.37 40.34
CA ARG A 11 -33.40 26.98 40.74
C ARG A 11 -34.44 26.11 39.97
N SER A 12 -33.97 24.89 39.72
CA SER A 12 -34.65 23.64 39.32
C SER A 12 -35.51 22.98 40.42
N PRO A 13 -36.29 21.93 40.10
CA PRO A 13 -35.87 20.57 40.51
C PRO A 13 -36.22 19.42 39.54
N HIS A 14 -35.47 18.30 39.67
CA HIS A 14 -35.77 16.97 39.10
C HIS A 14 -37.01 16.31 39.75
N PRO A 15 -37.60 15.27 39.12
CA PRO A 15 -37.29 13.90 39.56
C PRO A 15 -37.24 12.84 38.44
N ASN A 16 -36.53 11.74 38.74
CA ASN A 16 -36.54 10.44 38.06
C ASN A 16 -37.45 9.49 38.90
N PRO A 17 -38.17 8.50 38.32
CA PRO A 17 -37.74 7.12 38.62
C PRO A 17 -38.10 6.03 37.56
N THR A 18 -37.15 5.09 37.40
CA THR A 18 -37.31 3.61 37.27
C THR A 18 -38.46 2.98 36.44
N ARG A 19 -38.12 2.09 35.48
CA ARG A 19 -38.49 0.65 35.44
C ARG A 19 -38.04 -0.05 34.13
N ARG A 20 -37.42 -1.23 34.29
CA ARG A 20 -37.17 -2.25 33.25
C ARG A 20 -38.43 -3.12 33.02
N PRO A 21 -38.55 -3.76 31.84
CA PRO A 21 -39.06 -5.14 31.75
C PRO A 21 -38.02 -6.05 31.07
N ARG A 22 -37.43 -7.03 31.77
CA ARG A 22 -37.79 -8.47 31.83
C ARG A 22 -38.03 -9.14 30.47
N ARG A 23 -37.05 -9.99 30.08
CA ARG A 23 -37.16 -11.09 29.11
C ARG A 23 -38.20 -12.12 29.55
N PRO A 24 -38.80 -12.86 28.60
CA PRO A 24 -39.18 -14.24 28.79
C PRO A 24 -38.32 -15.20 27.95
N SER A 25 -38.04 -16.37 28.50
CA SER A 25 -37.64 -17.60 27.81
C SER A 25 -38.18 -18.76 28.68
N PRO A 26 -38.30 -20.01 28.18
CA PRO A 26 -38.67 -20.48 26.85
C PRO A 26 -39.90 -21.41 26.91
N GLY A 27 -40.73 -21.41 25.87
CA GLY A 27 -41.84 -22.39 25.72
C GLY A 27 -41.48 -23.40 24.63
N GLY A 28 -41.39 -24.67 25.01
CA GLY A 28 -41.13 -25.78 24.10
C GLY A 28 -42.28 -26.04 23.14
N GLY A 29 -41.95 -26.47 21.93
CA GLY A 29 -42.89 -26.92 20.92
C GLY A 29 -42.12 -27.69 19.85
N ALA A 30 -42.26 -29.02 19.87
CA ALA A 30 -41.64 -29.94 18.95
C ALA A 30 -42.08 -29.69 17.51
N ALA A 31 -41.13 -29.66 16.58
CA ALA A 31 -41.40 -29.79 15.15
C ALA A 31 -40.38 -30.72 14.49
N ARG A 32 -40.94 -31.88 14.13
CA ARG A 32 -40.53 -32.94 13.22
C ARG A 32 -39.41 -32.59 12.23
N GLY A 33 -38.46 -33.51 12.14
CA GLY A 33 -37.35 -33.46 11.20
C GLY A 33 -37.78 -33.48 9.74
N VAL A 34 -37.03 -32.73 8.94
CA VAL A 34 -37.00 -32.84 7.49
C VAL A 34 -35.53 -33.05 7.10
N ARG A 35 -35.26 -34.22 6.50
CA ARG A 35 -33.98 -34.54 5.88
C ARG A 35 -33.80 -33.71 4.60
N PRO A 36 -32.61 -33.17 4.29
CA PRO A 36 -32.34 -32.68 2.94
C PRO A 36 -32.03 -33.86 2.01
N ALA A 37 -32.77 -33.95 0.91
CA ALA A 37 -32.51 -34.88 -0.18
C ALA A 37 -31.21 -34.49 -0.90
N ALA A 38 -30.35 -35.48 -1.12
CA ALA A 38 -29.16 -35.37 -1.94
C ALA A 38 -29.57 -35.28 -3.42
N VAL A 39 -29.11 -34.23 -4.11
CA VAL A 39 -29.22 -34.11 -5.57
C VAL A 39 -27.94 -34.66 -6.18
N THR A 40 -28.03 -35.85 -6.76
CA THR A 40 -27.00 -36.47 -7.59
C THR A 40 -27.14 -35.97 -9.02
N TRP A 41 -26.07 -35.36 -9.56
CA TRP A 41 -25.97 -35.04 -10.99
C TRP A 41 -25.25 -36.18 -11.70
N ALA A 42 -25.98 -36.93 -12.53
CA ALA A 42 -25.44 -37.91 -13.45
C ALA A 42 -25.15 -37.26 -14.82
N ALA A 43 -23.97 -37.51 -15.36
CA ALA A 43 -23.55 -37.10 -16.69
C ALA A 43 -24.03 -38.10 -17.76
N PRO A 44 -24.40 -37.66 -18.99
CA PRO A 44 -24.52 -38.56 -20.12
C PRO A 44 -23.33 -38.45 -21.08
N ALA A 45 -22.94 -39.63 -21.56
CA ALA A 45 -21.82 -39.90 -22.43
C ALA A 45 -22.07 -39.58 -23.92
N ASN A 46 -21.02 -39.06 -24.55
CA ASN A 46 -20.45 -39.43 -25.85
C ASN A 46 -21.40 -39.79 -27.02
N ARG A 47 -21.44 -38.93 -28.05
CA ARG A 47 -21.72 -39.33 -29.43
C ARG A 47 -20.73 -38.69 -30.40
N ARG A 48 -20.13 -39.55 -31.22
CA ARG A 48 -19.17 -39.27 -32.30
C ARG A 48 -19.88 -38.78 -33.56
N THR A 49 -19.24 -37.88 -34.30
CA THR A 49 -19.47 -37.63 -35.75
C THR A 49 -18.13 -37.35 -36.46
N PRO A 50 -18.05 -37.53 -37.80
CA PRO A 50 -16.86 -38.07 -38.48
C PRO A 50 -15.91 -37.03 -39.08
N ARG A 51 -14.67 -37.48 -39.30
CA ARG A 51 -13.56 -36.77 -39.98
C ARG A 51 -13.84 -36.55 -41.46
N CYS A 52 -13.50 -35.37 -41.97
CA CYS A 52 -13.18 -35.14 -43.38
C CYS A 52 -11.73 -34.64 -43.52
N ARG A 53 -11.07 -35.09 -44.59
CA ARG A 53 -9.64 -34.99 -44.90
C ARG A 53 -9.23 -33.61 -45.43
N THR A 54 -8.02 -33.16 -45.10
CA THR A 54 -7.14 -32.39 -45.99
C THR A 54 -5.67 -32.82 -45.82
N LEU A 55 -4.99 -33.01 -46.95
CA LEU A 55 -3.54 -33.27 -47.14
C LEU A 55 -2.83 -31.92 -47.51
N PRO A 56 -1.50 -31.84 -47.77
CA PRO A 56 -0.50 -31.53 -46.76
C PRO A 56 0.44 -30.35 -47.14
N ALA A 57 1.41 -30.10 -46.25
CA ALA A 57 2.73 -29.49 -46.47
C ALA A 57 2.93 -28.02 -46.07
N GLY A 58 3.94 -27.83 -45.22
CA GLY A 58 4.49 -26.56 -44.76
C GLY A 58 5.39 -26.79 -43.54
N ARG A 59 6.57 -27.39 -43.75
CA ARG A 59 7.60 -27.55 -42.71
C ARG A 59 8.23 -26.19 -42.42
N GLY A 60 8.10 -25.72 -41.17
CA GLY A 60 8.84 -24.61 -40.60
C GLY A 60 8.97 -24.85 -39.10
N SER A 61 10.21 -24.87 -38.61
CA SER A 61 10.64 -25.37 -37.31
C SER A 61 10.12 -24.59 -36.09
N SER A 62 9.53 -25.29 -35.11
CA SER A 62 9.40 -24.83 -33.73
C SER A 62 9.52 -26.02 -32.75
N SER A 63 10.75 -26.48 -32.53
CA SER A 63 11.07 -27.65 -31.69
C SER A 63 11.15 -27.37 -30.19
N TRP A 64 10.62 -26.23 -29.70
CA TRP A 64 10.61 -25.89 -28.27
C TRP A 64 9.22 -26.01 -27.60
N TRP A 65 8.15 -26.28 -28.36
CA TRP A 65 6.78 -26.34 -27.85
C TRP A 65 6.18 -27.76 -27.72
N ARG A 66 6.96 -28.83 -27.93
CA ARG A 66 6.52 -30.22 -27.65
C ARG A 66 7.25 -30.81 -26.45
N ARG A 67 7.00 -30.22 -25.27
CA ARG A 67 7.23 -30.91 -24.00
C ARG A 67 6.26 -30.38 -22.94
N SER A 68 4.96 -30.55 -23.17
CA SER A 68 3.91 -30.21 -22.18
C SER A 68 2.66 -31.10 -22.28
N GLU A 69 2.85 -32.41 -22.41
CA GLU A 69 1.79 -33.37 -22.09
C GLU A 69 2.01 -33.95 -20.70
N ARG A 70 1.39 -33.30 -19.69
CA ARG A 70 0.78 -33.90 -18.49
C ARG A 70 0.22 -32.80 -17.57
N ALA A 71 -1.07 -32.51 -17.70
CA ALA A 71 -1.80 -31.58 -16.83
C ALA A 71 -2.01 -32.10 -15.39
N ARG A 72 -1.60 -33.34 -15.06
CA ARG A 72 -1.78 -33.94 -13.72
C ARG A 72 -0.59 -33.76 -12.75
N ASP A 73 0.51 -33.12 -13.18
CA ASP A 73 1.78 -33.12 -12.43
C ASP A 73 2.29 -31.72 -12.03
N ARG A 74 1.45 -30.68 -12.17
CA ARG A 74 1.86 -29.28 -11.89
C ARG A 74 1.73 -28.85 -10.42
N GLY A 75 0.83 -29.48 -9.64
CA GLY A 75 0.75 -29.25 -8.18
C GLY A 75 2.06 -29.56 -7.45
N PRO A 76 2.67 -30.74 -7.69
CA PRO A 76 3.98 -31.08 -7.15
C PRO A 76 5.11 -30.12 -7.56
N ALA A 77 4.98 -29.40 -8.68
CA ALA A 77 6.01 -28.46 -9.13
C ALA A 77 6.00 -27.14 -8.34
N MET A 78 4.82 -26.57 -8.06
CA MET A 78 4.69 -25.34 -7.27
C MET A 78 5.11 -25.54 -5.82
N GLU A 79 4.72 -26.67 -5.23
CA GLU A 79 5.12 -27.04 -3.87
C GLU A 79 6.65 -27.17 -3.76
N ARG A 80 7.29 -27.89 -4.69
CA ARG A 80 8.76 -28.03 -4.72
C ARG A 80 9.47 -26.68 -4.79
N GLU A 81 8.95 -25.75 -5.59
CA GLU A 81 9.54 -24.43 -5.75
C GLU A 81 9.44 -23.60 -4.45
N VAL A 82 8.27 -23.58 -3.81
CA VAL A 82 8.11 -22.91 -2.51
C VAL A 82 8.98 -23.54 -1.43
N GLN A 83 9.10 -24.88 -1.40
CA GLN A 83 9.97 -25.57 -0.45
C GLN A 83 11.45 -25.27 -0.66
N ARG A 84 11.89 -25.15 -1.92
CA ARG A 84 13.26 -24.73 -2.26
C ARG A 84 13.60 -23.37 -1.64
N LEU A 85 12.73 -22.38 -1.84
CA LEU A 85 12.92 -21.04 -1.27
C LEU A 85 12.83 -21.02 0.25
N ARG A 86 11.91 -21.80 0.82
CA ARG A 86 11.78 -21.92 2.28
C ARG A 86 13.03 -22.53 2.91
N ALA A 87 13.60 -23.57 2.29
CA ALA A 87 14.86 -24.16 2.73
C ALA A 87 16.03 -23.17 2.61
N ALA A 88 16.12 -22.42 1.51
CA ALA A 88 17.13 -21.39 1.32
C ALA A 88 17.02 -20.27 2.38
N PHE A 89 15.81 -19.79 2.68
CA PHE A 89 15.57 -18.81 3.74
C PHE A 89 16.01 -19.34 5.12
N GLN A 90 15.70 -20.61 5.42
CA GLN A 90 16.05 -21.26 6.70
C GLN A 90 17.57 -21.39 6.93
N THR A 91 18.39 -21.37 5.88
CA THR A 91 19.86 -21.29 6.03
C THR A 91 20.32 -20.02 6.74
N GLY A 92 19.47 -18.98 6.75
CA GLY A 92 19.78 -17.68 7.33
C GLY A 92 20.68 -16.80 6.45
N ARG A 93 21.03 -17.23 5.22
CA ARG A 93 21.95 -16.47 4.35
C ARG A 93 21.42 -15.10 3.92
N SER A 94 20.11 -14.87 3.95
CA SER A 94 19.49 -13.56 3.71
C SER A 94 19.47 -12.64 4.94
N ARG A 95 19.84 -13.14 6.13
CA ARG A 95 19.84 -12.35 7.37
C ARG A 95 20.92 -11.25 7.38
N PRO A 96 22.19 -11.50 7.01
CA PRO A 96 23.22 -10.48 7.05
C PRO A 96 22.92 -9.30 6.12
N LEU A 97 23.09 -8.08 6.64
CA LEU A 97 22.91 -6.84 5.89
C LEU A 97 23.74 -6.80 4.60
N ALA A 98 24.99 -7.28 4.67
CA ALA A 98 25.90 -7.32 3.51
C ALA A 98 25.33 -8.13 2.35
N PHE A 99 24.70 -9.28 2.61
CA PHE A 99 24.09 -10.10 1.57
C PHE A 99 22.93 -9.36 0.89
N ARG A 100 22.06 -8.71 1.68
CA ARG A 100 20.92 -7.95 1.15
C ARG A 100 21.38 -6.80 0.25
N LEU A 101 22.41 -6.06 0.68
CA LEU A 101 23.01 -4.99 -0.13
C LEU A 101 23.61 -5.52 -1.44
N GLN A 102 24.27 -6.68 -1.42
CA GLN A 102 24.79 -7.31 -2.64
C GLN A 102 23.67 -7.69 -3.63
N GLN A 103 22.55 -8.23 -3.14
CA GLN A 103 21.40 -8.57 -3.98
C GLN A 103 20.76 -7.31 -4.58
N LEU A 104 20.61 -6.23 -3.81
CA LEU A 104 20.12 -4.94 -4.31
C LEU A 104 21.07 -4.33 -5.36
N GLN A 105 22.38 -4.40 -5.15
CA GLN A 105 23.37 -3.97 -6.15
C GLN A 105 23.31 -4.83 -7.42
N ALA A 106 23.11 -6.13 -7.29
CA ALA A 106 22.94 -7.02 -8.43
C ALA A 106 21.64 -6.73 -9.21
N LEU A 107 20.56 -6.41 -8.51
CA LEU A 107 19.32 -5.95 -9.13
C LEU A 107 19.52 -4.62 -9.88
N ARG A 108 20.27 -3.67 -9.31
CA ARG A 108 20.64 -2.42 -10.00
C ARG A 108 21.42 -2.69 -11.27
N ARG A 109 22.43 -3.57 -11.21
CA ARG A 109 23.22 -4.00 -12.37
C ARG A 109 22.33 -4.66 -13.43
N MET A 110 21.39 -5.50 -13.05
CA MET A 110 20.43 -6.10 -13.98
C MET A 110 19.68 -5.02 -14.76
N VAL A 111 19.12 -4.03 -14.05
CA VAL A 111 18.33 -2.96 -14.68
C VAL A 111 19.20 -2.11 -15.61
N GLN A 112 20.43 -1.78 -15.21
CA GLN A 112 21.36 -0.96 -16.00
C GLN A 112 21.93 -1.71 -17.21
N GLU A 113 22.45 -2.92 -17.02
CA GLU A 113 23.08 -3.71 -18.09
C GLU A 113 22.06 -4.21 -19.12
N ARG A 114 20.80 -4.41 -18.69
CA ARG A 114 19.72 -5.01 -19.51
C ARG A 114 18.58 -4.04 -19.80
N GLU A 115 18.84 -2.74 -19.69
CA GLU A 115 17.86 -1.67 -19.88
C GLU A 115 17.12 -1.81 -21.21
N GLU A 116 17.86 -1.96 -22.31
CA GLU A 116 17.27 -2.08 -23.66
C GLU A 116 16.34 -3.30 -23.80
N ASP A 117 16.69 -4.43 -23.17
CA ASP A 117 15.85 -5.63 -23.19
C ASP A 117 14.55 -5.41 -22.39
N LEU A 118 14.64 -4.72 -21.25
CA LEU A 118 13.50 -4.39 -20.41
C LEU A 118 12.56 -3.40 -21.11
N LEU A 119 13.11 -2.34 -21.69
CA LEU A 119 12.36 -1.32 -22.44
C LEU A 119 11.67 -1.94 -23.66
N ALA A 120 12.36 -2.83 -24.39
CA ALA A 120 11.77 -3.53 -25.54
C ALA A 120 10.60 -4.44 -25.13
N ALA A 121 10.70 -5.13 -23.99
CA ALA A 121 9.62 -5.96 -23.47
C ALA A 121 8.38 -5.14 -23.09
N ILE A 122 8.57 -4.04 -22.35
CA ILE A 122 7.47 -3.12 -21.96
C ILE A 122 6.83 -2.49 -23.20
N ALA A 123 7.65 -2.07 -24.17
CA ALA A 123 7.16 -1.52 -25.43
C ALA A 123 6.29 -2.52 -26.20
N ALA A 124 6.68 -3.80 -26.25
CA ALA A 124 5.91 -4.85 -26.90
C ALA A 124 4.57 -5.14 -26.20
N ASP A 125 4.52 -5.05 -24.86
CA ASP A 125 3.30 -5.32 -24.09
C ASP A 125 2.30 -4.16 -24.16
N LEU A 126 2.77 -2.91 -24.10
CA LEU A 126 1.91 -1.73 -23.91
C LEU A 126 1.92 -0.76 -25.11
N SER A 127 2.71 -1.02 -26.15
CA SER A 127 2.98 -0.06 -27.23
C SER A 127 3.50 1.29 -26.69
N LYS A 128 4.33 1.22 -25.64
CA LYS A 128 4.91 2.37 -24.94
C LYS A 128 6.25 2.75 -25.56
N SER A 129 6.52 4.04 -25.75
CA SER A 129 7.83 4.51 -26.21
C SER A 129 8.92 4.15 -25.20
N LYS A 130 10.16 4.00 -25.68
CA LYS A 130 11.31 3.77 -24.80
C LYS A 130 11.46 4.88 -23.75
N LEU A 131 11.23 6.14 -24.14
CA LEU A 131 11.33 7.29 -23.24
C LEU A 131 10.26 7.25 -22.16
N ASN A 132 9.00 6.91 -22.50
CA ASN A 132 7.92 6.75 -21.52
C ASN A 132 8.19 5.57 -20.58
N ALA A 133 8.59 4.40 -21.11
CA ALA A 133 8.92 3.24 -20.30
C ALA A 133 10.11 3.51 -19.36
N TYR A 134 11.14 4.21 -19.83
CA TYR A 134 12.28 4.58 -19.01
C TYR A 134 11.89 5.54 -17.88
N SER A 135 11.21 6.64 -18.22
CA SER A 135 10.85 7.68 -17.25
C SER A 135 9.83 7.22 -16.21
N GLN A 136 8.86 6.39 -16.61
CA GLN A 136 7.78 5.96 -15.73
C GLN A 136 8.13 4.70 -14.93
N GLU A 137 8.94 3.78 -15.50
CA GLU A 137 9.20 2.47 -14.87
C GLU A 137 10.66 2.29 -14.44
N VAL A 138 11.62 2.52 -15.32
CA VAL A 138 13.05 2.27 -15.02
C VAL A 138 13.57 3.26 -13.97
N LEU A 139 13.32 4.56 -14.13
CA LEU A 139 13.75 5.57 -13.16
C LEU A 139 13.15 5.34 -11.77
N THR A 140 11.87 4.97 -11.69
CA THR A 140 11.19 4.63 -10.44
C THR A 140 11.91 3.50 -9.71
N ILE A 141 12.27 2.44 -10.42
CA ILE A 141 12.97 1.28 -9.86
C ILE A 141 14.39 1.64 -9.42
N LEU A 142 15.15 2.34 -10.25
CA LEU A 142 16.52 2.73 -9.92
C LEU A 142 16.55 3.63 -8.68
N GLY A 143 15.65 4.60 -8.60
CA GLY A 143 15.51 5.48 -7.43
C GLY A 143 15.18 4.72 -6.14
N GLU A 144 14.28 3.74 -6.22
CA GLU A 144 13.92 2.91 -5.07
C GLU A 144 15.08 1.99 -4.64
N ILE A 145 15.86 1.43 -5.58
CA ILE A 145 17.05 0.63 -5.27
C ILE A 145 18.09 1.50 -4.56
N ASP A 146 18.39 2.68 -5.09
CA ASP A 146 19.39 3.57 -4.53
C ASP A 146 19.00 4.04 -3.12
N LEU A 147 17.72 4.36 -2.90
CA LEU A 147 17.19 4.67 -1.58
C LEU A 147 17.37 3.50 -0.61
N ALA A 148 17.03 2.28 -1.02
CA ALA A 148 17.18 1.10 -0.18
C ALA A 148 18.66 0.82 0.14
N LEU A 149 19.57 0.97 -0.83
CA LEU A 149 21.01 0.82 -0.62
C LEU A 149 21.54 1.83 0.41
N GLU A 150 21.09 3.08 0.35
CA GLU A 150 21.50 4.13 1.27
C GLU A 150 20.95 3.89 2.69
N LYS A 151 19.67 3.59 2.81
CA LYS A 151 18.94 3.63 4.10
C LYS A 151 18.82 2.30 4.82
N LEU A 152 19.06 1.17 4.16
CA LEU A 152 18.88 -0.15 4.77
C LEU A 152 19.67 -0.36 6.08
N PRO A 153 20.93 0.11 6.24
CA PRO A 153 21.63 0.01 7.54
C PRO A 153 20.87 0.68 8.68
N GLU A 154 20.25 1.84 8.43
CA GLU A 154 19.41 2.56 9.40
C GLU A 154 18.10 1.79 9.66
N TRP A 155 17.43 1.34 8.61
CA TRP A 155 16.13 0.68 8.72
C TRP A 155 16.20 -0.63 9.52
N ALA A 156 17.29 -1.39 9.36
CA ALA A 156 17.53 -2.68 10.01
C ALA A 156 18.01 -2.58 11.46
N ALA A 157 18.45 -1.40 11.92
CA ALA A 157 18.93 -1.20 13.29
C ALA A 157 17.80 -1.36 14.33
N ALA A 158 18.17 -1.81 15.53
CA ALA A 158 17.28 -1.82 16.68
C ALA A 158 16.85 -0.38 17.03
N ARG A 159 15.55 -0.19 17.27
CA ARG A 159 14.96 1.14 17.53
C ARG A 159 14.56 1.24 19.00
N PRO A 160 15.18 2.12 19.82
CA PRO A 160 14.78 2.30 21.21
C PRO A 160 13.30 2.67 21.34
N ALA A 161 12.61 2.08 22.33
CA ALA A 161 11.21 2.34 22.61
C ALA A 161 11.05 3.29 23.82
N GLU A 162 9.97 4.08 23.83
CA GLU A 162 9.61 4.88 25.02
C GLU A 162 9.27 3.95 26.20
N LYS A 163 9.86 4.24 27.36
CA LYS A 163 9.71 3.45 28.58
C LYS A 163 8.75 4.11 29.55
N ASN A 164 8.11 3.31 30.40
CA ASN A 164 7.22 3.80 31.46
C ASN A 164 7.85 3.60 32.84
N LEU A 165 7.17 4.04 33.90
CA LEU A 165 7.68 3.99 35.28
C LEU A 165 8.18 2.59 35.71
N LEU A 166 7.51 1.52 35.25
CA LEU A 166 7.87 0.15 35.60
C LEU A 166 9.09 -0.38 34.84
N THR A 167 9.40 0.24 33.72
CA THR A 167 10.45 -0.22 32.80
C THR A 167 11.57 0.80 32.61
N MET A 168 11.58 1.93 33.34
CA MET A 168 12.55 3.02 33.11
C MET A 168 14.02 2.56 33.17
N LEU A 169 14.33 1.60 34.03
CA LEU A 169 15.68 1.05 34.22
C LEU A 169 15.98 -0.13 33.29
N ASP A 170 15.02 -0.60 32.51
CA ASP A 170 15.18 -1.69 31.56
C ASP A 170 15.65 -1.18 30.19
N GLU A 171 16.16 -2.08 29.36
CA GLU A 171 16.35 -1.84 27.94
C GLU A 171 15.08 -2.22 27.18
N ALA A 172 14.58 -1.32 26.34
CA ALA A 172 13.39 -1.56 25.54
C ALA A 172 13.64 -1.08 24.10
N TYR A 173 13.45 -1.95 23.13
CA TYR A 173 13.64 -1.64 21.71
C TYR A 173 12.73 -2.48 20.82
N VAL A 174 12.61 -2.08 19.55
CA VAL A 174 11.95 -2.83 18.48
C VAL A 174 13.01 -3.27 17.48
N GLN A 175 13.07 -4.57 17.21
CA GLN A 175 13.99 -5.18 16.24
C GLN A 175 13.22 -5.67 15.00
N PRO A 176 13.47 -5.10 13.82
CA PRO A 176 12.95 -5.66 12.57
C PRO A 176 13.58 -7.03 12.27
N GLU A 177 12.76 -7.99 11.87
CA GLU A 177 13.20 -9.32 11.38
C GLU A 177 12.40 -9.74 10.14
N PRO A 178 12.98 -10.50 9.19
CA PRO A 178 12.26 -10.96 8.01
C PRO A 178 11.10 -11.88 8.38
N LEU A 179 10.03 -11.83 7.60
CA LEU A 179 8.85 -12.68 7.76
C LEU A 179 9.12 -14.12 7.30
N GLY A 180 9.77 -14.31 6.15
CA GLY A 180 10.02 -15.64 5.59
C GLY A 180 10.03 -15.68 4.07
N VAL A 181 9.16 -16.51 3.50
CA VAL A 181 8.95 -16.60 2.05
C VAL A 181 7.74 -15.75 1.67
N MET A 182 7.97 -14.79 0.80
CA MET A 182 6.95 -13.89 0.29
C MET A 182 6.49 -14.27 -1.11
N LEU A 183 5.23 -13.93 -1.41
CA LEU A 183 4.69 -13.96 -2.76
C LEU A 183 4.34 -12.54 -3.21
N ILE A 184 4.83 -12.16 -4.38
CA ILE A 184 4.47 -10.92 -5.07
C ILE A 184 3.71 -11.28 -6.34
N ILE A 185 2.46 -10.85 -6.47
CA ILE A 185 1.64 -11.03 -7.67
C ILE A 185 1.51 -9.67 -8.36
N GLY A 186 2.26 -9.49 -9.44
CA GLY A 186 2.34 -8.23 -10.17
C GLY A 186 1.19 -8.03 -11.17
N ALA A 187 0.83 -6.77 -11.41
CA ALA A 187 -0.14 -6.38 -12.44
C ALA A 187 0.55 -6.11 -13.80
N TRP A 188 -0.25 -5.90 -14.84
CA TRP A 188 0.22 -5.80 -16.22
C TRP A 188 0.49 -4.37 -16.72
N ASN A 189 -0.09 -3.36 -16.08
CA ASN A 189 -0.12 -2.00 -16.61
C ASN A 189 1.18 -1.21 -16.41
N TYR A 190 1.95 -1.55 -15.37
CA TYR A 190 3.34 -1.14 -15.17
C TYR A 190 4.12 -2.38 -14.72
N PRO A 191 4.32 -3.35 -15.65
CA PRO A 191 4.62 -4.73 -15.29
C PRO A 191 6.01 -4.88 -14.65
N LEU A 192 6.92 -3.93 -14.92
CA LEU A 192 8.22 -3.91 -14.28
C LEU A 192 8.13 -3.32 -12.86
N VAL A 193 7.53 -2.13 -12.71
CA VAL A 193 7.39 -1.45 -11.41
C VAL A 193 6.65 -2.32 -10.41
N LEU A 194 5.48 -2.83 -10.79
CA LEU A 194 4.59 -3.57 -9.89
C LEU A 194 5.06 -5.00 -9.56
N SER A 195 6.18 -5.42 -10.16
CA SER A 195 6.86 -6.67 -9.81
C SER A 195 8.16 -6.41 -9.03
N ILE A 196 8.95 -5.42 -9.46
CA ILE A 196 10.31 -5.18 -8.97
C ILE A 196 10.34 -4.22 -7.78
N GLN A 197 9.50 -3.17 -7.75
CA GLN A 197 9.45 -2.26 -6.61
C GLN A 197 9.12 -2.96 -5.28
N PRO A 198 8.09 -3.82 -5.18
CA PRO A 198 7.87 -4.60 -3.96
C PRO A 198 8.99 -5.63 -3.69
N LEU A 199 9.65 -6.17 -4.74
CA LEU A 199 10.80 -7.08 -4.57
C LEU A 199 11.96 -6.38 -3.85
N ILE A 200 12.26 -5.11 -4.20
CA ILE A 200 13.32 -4.31 -3.55
C ILE A 200 13.10 -4.27 -2.04
N GLY A 201 11.88 -3.94 -1.61
CA GLY A 201 11.52 -3.92 -0.19
C GLY A 201 11.67 -5.28 0.48
N ALA A 202 11.23 -6.34 -0.20
CA ALA A 202 11.26 -7.70 0.35
C ALA A 202 12.70 -8.22 0.51
N ILE A 203 13.59 -7.93 -0.45
CA ILE A 203 15.04 -8.20 -0.36
C ILE A 203 15.65 -7.41 0.79
N ALA A 204 15.34 -6.11 0.88
CA ALA A 204 15.83 -5.23 1.93
C ALA A 204 15.43 -5.74 3.34
N ALA A 205 14.19 -6.20 3.50
CA ALA A 205 13.71 -6.81 4.74
C ALA A 205 14.33 -8.19 5.05
N GLY A 206 14.97 -8.84 4.06
CA GLY A 206 15.72 -10.09 4.23
C GLY A 206 14.92 -11.37 3.93
N ASN A 207 13.84 -11.26 3.16
CA ASN A 207 12.96 -12.37 2.83
C ASN A 207 13.45 -13.15 1.60
N ALA A 208 12.97 -14.39 1.45
CA ALA A 208 12.92 -15.06 0.15
C ALA A 208 11.64 -14.63 -0.58
N VAL A 209 11.65 -14.60 -1.91
CA VAL A 209 10.57 -14.02 -2.71
C VAL A 209 10.28 -14.85 -3.95
N ILE A 210 9.00 -15.18 -4.14
CA ILE A 210 8.46 -15.62 -5.43
C ILE A 210 7.75 -14.43 -6.06
N ILE A 211 8.12 -14.12 -7.30
CA ILE A 211 7.37 -13.20 -8.15
C ILE A 211 6.49 -14.03 -9.08
N LYS A 212 5.22 -13.66 -9.16
CA LYS A 212 4.27 -14.12 -10.16
C LYS A 212 3.92 -12.92 -11.05
N PRO A 213 4.59 -12.74 -12.20
CA PRO A 213 4.25 -11.68 -13.14
C PRO A 213 2.88 -11.90 -13.77
N SER A 214 2.25 -10.82 -14.24
CA SER A 214 0.99 -10.95 -14.97
C SER A 214 1.21 -11.61 -16.33
N GLU A 215 0.36 -12.58 -16.66
CA GLU A 215 0.33 -13.25 -17.96
C GLU A 215 -0.10 -12.32 -19.11
N ILE A 216 -0.69 -11.16 -18.80
CA ILE A 216 -1.15 -10.19 -19.80
C ILE A 216 0.04 -9.43 -20.41
N SER A 217 1.07 -9.13 -19.62
CA SER A 217 2.32 -8.51 -20.09
C SER A 217 3.38 -9.58 -20.31
N GLU A 218 3.14 -10.40 -21.33
CA GLU A 218 3.86 -11.64 -21.61
C GLU A 218 5.35 -11.43 -21.85
N ASN A 219 5.73 -10.36 -22.57
CA ASN A 219 7.14 -10.10 -22.88
C ASN A 219 7.91 -9.73 -21.61
N THR A 220 7.30 -8.90 -20.76
CA THR A 220 7.87 -8.52 -19.47
C THR A 220 7.99 -9.73 -18.54
N ALA A 221 6.96 -10.58 -18.48
CA ALA A 221 7.00 -11.81 -17.70
C ALA A 221 8.14 -12.77 -18.13
N LYS A 222 8.37 -12.90 -19.44
CA LYS A 222 9.47 -13.71 -19.99
C LYS A 222 10.84 -13.13 -19.66
N ILE A 223 11.03 -11.82 -19.84
CA ILE A 223 12.33 -11.21 -19.62
C ILE A 223 12.70 -11.24 -18.14
N LEU A 224 11.74 -11.03 -17.23
CA LEU A 224 11.97 -11.18 -15.78
C LEU A 224 12.41 -12.60 -15.40
N ALA A 225 11.70 -13.62 -15.90
CA ALA A 225 12.06 -15.02 -15.65
C ALA A 225 13.44 -15.39 -16.22
N LYS A 226 13.85 -14.77 -17.33
CA LYS A 226 15.16 -14.98 -17.94
C LYS A 226 16.27 -14.29 -17.16
N LEU A 227 16.07 -13.04 -16.75
CA LEU A 227 17.13 -12.19 -16.20
C LEU A 227 17.36 -12.40 -14.70
N LEU A 228 16.32 -12.51 -13.88
CA LEU A 228 16.48 -12.56 -12.42
C LEU A 228 17.46 -13.66 -11.95
N PRO A 229 17.42 -14.90 -12.48
CA PRO A 229 18.38 -15.95 -12.10
C PRO A 229 19.85 -15.68 -12.48
N GLN A 230 20.12 -14.74 -13.39
CA GLN A 230 21.48 -14.38 -13.81
C GLN A 230 22.14 -13.38 -12.85
N TYR A 231 21.34 -12.66 -12.05
CA TYR A 231 21.81 -11.58 -11.18
C TYR A 231 21.58 -11.87 -9.70
N LEU A 232 20.43 -12.44 -9.36
CA LEU A 232 20.03 -12.70 -7.98
C LEU A 232 20.30 -14.15 -7.57
N ASP A 233 20.32 -14.37 -6.26
CA ASP A 233 20.36 -15.70 -5.68
C ASP A 233 19.16 -16.54 -6.16
N GLN A 234 19.47 -17.63 -6.88
CA GLN A 234 18.48 -18.43 -7.59
C GLN A 234 17.56 -19.25 -6.69
N ASP A 235 17.93 -19.50 -5.43
CA ASP A 235 17.05 -20.22 -4.49
C ASP A 235 16.37 -19.30 -3.49
N LEU A 236 16.71 -18.01 -3.43
CA LEU A 236 15.97 -17.04 -2.61
C LEU A 236 14.98 -16.22 -3.42
N TYR A 237 15.24 -16.01 -4.71
CA TYR A 237 14.43 -15.13 -5.55
C TYR A 237 14.08 -15.84 -6.86
N ALA A 238 12.81 -16.19 -7.01
CA ALA A 238 12.32 -16.97 -8.15
C ALA A 238 11.16 -16.30 -8.86
N VAL A 239 10.98 -16.67 -10.13
CA VAL A 239 9.86 -16.23 -10.97
C VAL A 239 9.03 -17.44 -11.34
N ILE A 240 7.73 -17.37 -11.07
CA ILE A 240 6.75 -18.36 -11.52
C ILE A 240 5.80 -17.68 -12.51
N ASN A 241 5.91 -18.03 -13.78
CA ASN A 241 4.97 -17.61 -14.82
C ASN A 241 3.77 -18.55 -14.88
N GLY A 242 2.62 -18.03 -15.30
CA GLY A 242 1.39 -18.78 -15.48
C GLY A 242 0.16 -17.89 -15.45
N GLY A 243 -1.01 -18.44 -15.74
CA GLY A 243 -2.28 -17.73 -15.71
C GLY A 243 -3.01 -17.92 -14.38
N VAL A 244 -4.34 -17.90 -14.46
CA VAL A 244 -5.23 -18.13 -13.32
C VAL A 244 -5.00 -19.50 -12.69
N GLU A 245 -4.89 -20.57 -13.49
CA GLU A 245 -4.73 -21.94 -12.97
C GLU A 245 -3.46 -22.09 -12.12
N GLU A 246 -2.32 -21.62 -12.64
CA GLU A 246 -1.05 -21.65 -11.90
C GLU A 246 -1.10 -20.75 -10.65
N THR A 247 -1.74 -19.58 -10.75
CA THR A 247 -1.88 -18.66 -9.59
C THR A 247 -2.72 -19.31 -8.49
N THR A 248 -3.83 -19.99 -8.83
CA THR A 248 -4.65 -20.73 -7.87
C THR A 248 -3.84 -21.81 -7.16
N LYS A 249 -3.02 -22.57 -7.90
CA LYS A 249 -2.14 -23.60 -7.31
C LYS A 249 -1.01 -23.03 -6.46
N LEU A 250 -0.47 -21.88 -6.84
CA LEU A 250 0.53 -21.19 -6.06
C LEU A 250 -0.06 -20.68 -4.74
N LEU A 251 -1.28 -20.13 -4.76
CA LEU A 251 -1.99 -19.64 -3.57
C LEU A 251 -2.43 -20.75 -2.59
N GLU A 252 -2.41 -22.02 -2.98
CA GLU A 252 -2.58 -23.15 -2.04
C GLU A 252 -1.37 -23.30 -1.09
N GLN A 253 -0.21 -22.80 -1.50
CA GLN A 253 1.05 -22.92 -0.74
C GLN A 253 1.11 -21.93 0.42
N ARG A 254 1.93 -22.24 1.43
CA ARG A 254 2.13 -21.37 2.59
C ARG A 254 3.17 -20.30 2.30
N PHE A 255 2.78 -19.04 2.46
CA PHE A 255 3.65 -17.87 2.43
C PHE A 255 3.59 -17.15 3.78
N ASP A 256 4.64 -16.39 4.08
CA ASP A 256 4.75 -15.59 5.29
C ASP A 256 4.26 -14.14 5.05
N HIS A 257 4.11 -13.73 3.78
CA HIS A 257 3.37 -12.54 3.34
C HIS A 257 2.95 -12.68 1.87
N ILE A 258 1.82 -12.10 1.48
CA ILE A 258 1.41 -12.01 0.07
C ILE A 258 1.14 -10.54 -0.28
N LEU A 259 1.86 -10.01 -1.27
CA LEU A 259 1.53 -8.73 -1.90
C LEU A 259 0.85 -9.00 -3.25
N TYR A 260 -0.32 -8.40 -3.45
CA TYR A 260 -1.06 -8.48 -4.70
C TYR A 260 -1.44 -7.08 -5.19
N THR A 261 -1.18 -6.83 -6.46
CA THR A 261 -1.68 -5.63 -7.16
C THR A 261 -2.66 -6.04 -8.25
N GLY A 262 -3.85 -5.45 -8.27
CA GLY A 262 -4.83 -5.67 -9.35
C GLY A 262 -6.27 -5.39 -8.95
N SER A 263 -7.21 -6.17 -9.48
CA SER A 263 -8.64 -5.91 -9.27
C SER A 263 -9.16 -6.33 -7.87
N THR A 264 -10.16 -5.62 -7.36
CA THR A 264 -10.84 -5.92 -6.08
C THR A 264 -11.43 -7.34 -6.04
N ALA A 265 -11.98 -7.83 -7.15
CA ALA A 265 -12.54 -9.17 -7.21
C ALA A 265 -11.49 -10.26 -6.94
N VAL A 266 -10.31 -10.13 -7.54
CA VAL A 266 -9.21 -11.09 -7.33
C VAL A 266 -8.50 -10.84 -5.99
N GLY A 267 -8.44 -9.59 -5.51
CA GLY A 267 -7.93 -9.29 -4.16
C GLY A 267 -8.69 -10.07 -3.06
N LYS A 268 -10.01 -10.22 -3.20
CA LYS A 268 -10.82 -11.06 -2.30
C LYS A 268 -10.41 -12.55 -2.35
N ILE A 269 -10.14 -13.09 -3.55
CA ILE A 269 -9.69 -14.48 -3.73
C ILE A 269 -8.31 -14.69 -3.11
N VAL A 270 -7.38 -13.74 -3.29
CA VAL A 270 -6.05 -13.78 -2.67
C VAL A 270 -6.17 -13.79 -1.15
N MET A 271 -6.99 -12.91 -0.57
CA MET A 271 -7.20 -12.84 0.87
C MET A 271 -7.88 -14.10 1.43
N GLU A 272 -8.82 -14.68 0.70
CA GLU A 272 -9.46 -15.96 1.07
C GLU A 272 -8.45 -17.12 1.10
N ALA A 273 -7.53 -17.18 0.13
CA ALA A 273 -6.45 -18.15 0.13
C ALA A 273 -5.47 -17.92 1.30
N ALA A 274 -5.09 -16.67 1.55
CA ALA A 274 -4.20 -16.28 2.65
C ALA A 274 -4.78 -16.65 4.03
N ALA A 275 -6.10 -16.55 4.21
CA ALA A 275 -6.78 -16.90 5.45
C ALA A 275 -6.55 -18.36 5.88
N LYS A 276 -6.32 -19.29 4.93
CA LYS A 276 -6.06 -20.71 5.22
C LYS A 276 -4.76 -20.94 6.01
N HIS A 277 -3.81 -20.00 5.90
CA HIS A 277 -2.49 -20.08 6.54
C HIS A 277 -2.24 -18.95 7.54
N LEU A 278 -3.25 -18.09 7.79
CA LEU A 278 -3.12 -16.83 8.54
C LEU A 278 -2.00 -15.94 7.99
N THR A 279 -1.83 -15.95 6.68
CA THR A 279 -0.81 -15.15 5.99
C THR A 279 -1.27 -13.69 5.91
N PRO A 280 -0.47 -12.72 6.39
CA PRO A 280 -0.77 -11.30 6.17
C PRO A 280 -0.71 -10.95 4.68
N VAL A 281 -1.53 -9.97 4.29
CA VAL A 281 -1.64 -9.52 2.89
C VAL A 281 -1.43 -8.01 2.77
N THR A 282 -0.79 -7.61 1.67
CA THR A 282 -0.85 -6.24 1.15
C THR A 282 -1.63 -6.28 -0.16
N LEU A 283 -2.73 -5.57 -0.24
CA LEU A 283 -3.62 -5.55 -1.41
C LEU A 283 -3.64 -4.13 -1.97
N GLU A 284 -3.02 -3.95 -3.13
CA GLU A 284 -3.03 -2.71 -3.90
C GLU A 284 -4.09 -2.84 -5.00
N LEU A 285 -5.27 -2.27 -4.77
CA LEU A 285 -6.43 -2.44 -5.64
C LEU A 285 -6.77 -1.14 -6.37
N GLY A 286 -7.81 -1.18 -7.20
CA GLY A 286 -8.26 -0.03 -7.98
C GLY A 286 -9.41 0.74 -7.31
N GLY A 287 -10.15 1.46 -8.15
CA GLY A 287 -11.30 2.27 -7.76
C GLY A 287 -11.44 3.46 -8.71
N LYS A 288 -12.50 4.23 -8.56
CA LYS A 288 -12.69 5.44 -9.37
C LYS A 288 -12.12 6.64 -8.64
N SER A 289 -10.88 7.02 -8.96
CA SER A 289 -10.21 8.18 -8.36
C SER A 289 -10.87 9.51 -8.77
N PRO A 290 -11.57 10.23 -7.86
CA PRO A 290 -12.24 11.48 -8.19
C PRO A 290 -11.23 12.61 -8.38
N CYS A 291 -11.57 13.54 -9.27
CA CYS A 291 -10.87 14.79 -9.45
C CYS A 291 -11.84 15.97 -9.35
N TYR A 292 -11.82 16.71 -8.23
CA TYR A 292 -12.64 17.91 -8.06
C TYR A 292 -11.93 19.15 -8.59
N ILE A 293 -12.65 19.97 -9.36
CA ILE A 293 -12.18 21.27 -9.86
C ILE A 293 -13.08 22.37 -9.29
N ASP A 294 -12.49 23.22 -8.45
CA ASP A 294 -13.11 24.40 -7.86
C ASP A 294 -13.20 25.56 -8.89
N PRO A 295 -14.24 26.41 -8.89
CA PRO A 295 -14.27 27.58 -9.76
C PRO A 295 -13.12 28.56 -9.52
N ASP A 296 -12.62 28.66 -8.27
CA ASP A 296 -11.42 29.43 -7.94
C ASP A 296 -10.14 28.61 -8.16
N CYS A 297 -9.88 28.23 -9.42
CA CYS A 297 -8.64 27.57 -9.81
C CYS A 297 -8.11 28.08 -11.15
N ASP A 298 -6.81 27.85 -11.37
CA ASP A 298 -6.20 28.06 -12.68
C ASP A 298 -6.53 26.89 -13.61
N LEU A 299 -7.54 27.06 -14.46
CA LEU A 299 -8.02 25.98 -15.31
C LEU A 299 -7.00 25.55 -16.37
N ASP A 300 -6.10 26.42 -16.81
CA ASP A 300 -5.05 26.06 -17.78
C ASP A 300 -4.09 25.05 -17.16
N VAL A 301 -3.58 25.38 -15.97
CA VAL A 301 -2.69 24.50 -15.21
C VAL A 301 -3.40 23.21 -14.80
N ALA A 302 -4.63 23.31 -14.28
CA ALA A 302 -5.40 22.17 -13.82
C ALA A 302 -5.68 21.18 -14.96
N CYS A 303 -6.22 21.65 -16.09
CA CYS A 303 -6.58 20.79 -17.22
C CYS A 303 -5.35 20.13 -17.85
N ARG A 304 -4.22 20.84 -17.95
CA ARG A 304 -2.95 20.28 -18.44
C ARG A 304 -2.44 19.14 -17.56
N ARG A 305 -2.45 19.33 -16.22
CA ARG A 305 -2.04 18.28 -15.25
C ARG A 305 -2.97 17.07 -15.29
N ILE A 306 -4.29 17.31 -15.30
CA ILE A 306 -5.28 16.24 -15.37
C ILE A 306 -5.15 15.46 -16.68
N ALA A 307 -4.99 16.15 -17.82
CA ALA A 307 -4.80 15.50 -19.12
C ALA A 307 -3.54 14.61 -19.13
N TRP A 308 -2.42 15.09 -18.59
CA TRP A 308 -1.20 14.30 -18.47
C TRP A 308 -1.45 13.01 -17.68
N GLY A 309 -2.01 13.11 -16.46
CA GLY A 309 -2.26 11.94 -15.62
C GLY A 309 -3.36 11.01 -16.16
N LYS A 310 -4.36 11.56 -16.86
CA LYS A 310 -5.45 10.77 -17.44
C LYS A 310 -5.00 9.94 -18.63
N TYR A 311 -4.21 10.52 -19.52
CA TYR A 311 -3.90 9.92 -20.82
C TYR A 311 -2.56 9.20 -20.85
N MET A 312 -1.71 9.39 -19.83
CA MET A 312 -0.56 8.51 -19.58
C MET A 312 -0.99 7.04 -19.58
N ASN A 313 -0.27 6.20 -20.33
CA ASN A 313 -0.53 4.75 -20.42
C ASN A 313 -1.95 4.43 -20.91
N CYS A 314 -2.53 5.31 -21.73
CA CYS A 314 -3.95 5.32 -22.11
C CYS A 314 -4.92 5.29 -20.91
N GLY A 315 -4.56 5.89 -19.77
CA GLY A 315 -5.38 5.86 -18.56
C GLY A 315 -5.49 4.50 -17.88
N GLN A 316 -4.64 3.53 -18.26
CA GLN A 316 -4.54 2.20 -17.64
C GLN A 316 -3.72 2.29 -16.34
N THR A 317 -4.16 3.10 -15.39
CA THR A 317 -3.43 3.45 -14.17
C THR A 317 -4.38 3.55 -12.99
N CYS A 318 -4.13 2.81 -11.91
CA CYS A 318 -5.03 2.73 -10.74
C CYS A 318 -5.23 4.08 -10.03
N ILE A 319 -4.28 5.00 -10.21
CA ILE A 319 -4.31 6.36 -9.70
C ILE A 319 -4.59 7.41 -10.79
N ALA A 320 -4.94 7.04 -12.02
CA ALA A 320 -5.38 8.04 -12.99
C ALA A 320 -6.62 8.78 -12.45
N PRO A 321 -6.78 10.08 -12.72
CA PRO A 321 -8.05 10.76 -12.47
C PRO A 321 -9.14 10.06 -13.29
N ASP A 322 -10.03 9.31 -12.64
CA ASP A 322 -10.98 8.46 -13.34
C ASP A 322 -12.11 9.30 -13.92
N TYR A 323 -12.60 10.27 -13.14
CA TYR A 323 -13.66 11.23 -13.52
C TYR A 323 -13.44 12.60 -12.86
N VAL A 324 -14.05 13.64 -13.45
CA VAL A 324 -14.04 15.02 -12.95
C VAL A 324 -15.37 15.37 -12.31
N LEU A 325 -15.32 16.08 -11.18
CA LEU A 325 -16.44 16.76 -10.55
C LEU A 325 -16.21 18.26 -10.62
N CYS A 326 -17.09 19.01 -11.26
CA CYS A 326 -17.00 20.47 -11.34
C CYS A 326 -18.37 21.12 -11.50
N GLU A 327 -18.44 22.43 -11.31
CA GLU A 327 -19.67 23.18 -11.59
C GLU A 327 -20.05 23.11 -13.08
N PRO A 328 -21.36 23.06 -13.42
CA PRO A 328 -21.81 23.03 -14.81
C PRO A 328 -21.24 24.15 -15.68
N SER A 329 -21.03 25.34 -15.09
CA SER A 329 -20.46 26.53 -15.74
C SER A 329 -19.01 26.36 -16.20
N LEU A 330 -18.26 25.43 -15.60
CA LEU A 330 -16.85 25.18 -15.93
C LEU A 330 -16.67 24.17 -17.06
N GLN A 331 -17.67 23.32 -17.35
CA GLN A 331 -17.52 22.19 -18.27
C GLN A 331 -16.96 22.59 -19.64
N GLY A 332 -17.50 23.64 -20.26
CA GLY A 332 -17.04 24.09 -21.58
C GLY A 332 -15.56 24.51 -21.59
N GLN A 333 -15.11 25.22 -20.54
CA GLN A 333 -13.72 25.66 -20.40
C GLN A 333 -12.79 24.48 -20.12
N VAL A 334 -13.22 23.54 -19.27
CA VAL A 334 -12.47 22.32 -18.95
C VAL A 334 -12.25 21.48 -20.21
N VAL A 335 -13.30 21.24 -21.00
CA VAL A 335 -13.21 20.50 -22.27
C VAL A 335 -12.23 21.17 -23.23
N GLN A 336 -12.35 22.49 -23.40
CA GLN A 336 -11.51 23.23 -24.34
C GLN A 336 -10.03 23.18 -23.95
N LYS A 337 -9.70 23.44 -22.68
CA LYS A 337 -8.31 23.43 -22.19
C LYS A 337 -7.70 22.02 -22.16
N MET A 338 -8.50 20.99 -21.86
CA MET A 338 -8.04 19.61 -21.98
C MET A 338 -7.77 19.20 -23.43
N LYS A 339 -8.60 19.64 -24.38
CA LYS A 339 -8.36 19.42 -25.82
C LYS A 339 -7.06 20.09 -26.27
N GLU A 340 -6.80 21.32 -25.82
CA GLU A 340 -5.55 22.03 -26.10
C GLU A 340 -4.34 21.28 -25.53
N ALA A 341 -4.41 20.81 -24.28
CA ALA A 341 -3.35 20.00 -23.68
C ALA A 341 -3.12 18.67 -24.42
N VAL A 342 -4.19 17.97 -24.83
CA VAL A 342 -4.09 16.73 -25.62
C VAL A 342 -3.38 17.00 -26.96
N LYS A 343 -3.74 18.08 -27.65
CA LYS A 343 -3.09 18.46 -28.91
C LYS A 343 -1.62 18.83 -28.69
N GLU A 344 -1.30 19.50 -27.59
CA GLU A 344 0.09 19.82 -27.24
C GLU A 344 0.92 18.55 -27.00
N PHE A 345 0.36 17.57 -26.30
CA PHE A 345 1.07 16.34 -25.94
C PHE A 345 1.24 15.37 -27.11
N TYR A 346 0.21 15.20 -27.93
CA TYR A 346 0.15 14.11 -28.90
C TYR A 346 0.05 14.58 -30.35
N GLY A 347 0.04 15.90 -30.59
CA GLY A 347 -0.10 16.50 -31.91
C GLY A 347 -1.51 16.39 -32.49
N ASP A 348 -1.63 16.74 -33.77
CA ASP A 348 -2.92 16.72 -34.48
C ASP A 348 -3.39 15.30 -34.83
N ASN A 349 -2.45 14.39 -35.16
CA ASN A 349 -2.77 12.98 -35.41
C ASN A 349 -2.29 12.10 -34.24
N ILE A 350 -3.12 12.01 -33.21
CA ILE A 350 -2.83 11.29 -31.95
C ILE A 350 -2.46 9.82 -32.20
N LYS A 351 -3.03 9.19 -33.23
CA LYS A 351 -2.72 7.78 -33.58
C LYS A 351 -1.24 7.56 -33.88
N ASP A 352 -0.58 8.54 -34.46
CA ASP A 352 0.83 8.46 -34.86
C ASP A 352 1.79 8.92 -33.75
N SER A 353 1.27 9.46 -32.65
CA SER A 353 2.10 9.92 -31.53
C SER A 353 2.86 8.75 -30.91
N PRO A 354 4.19 8.83 -30.80
CA PRO A 354 4.98 7.79 -30.12
C PRO A 354 4.70 7.76 -28.62
N ASP A 355 4.20 8.86 -28.05
CA ASP A 355 3.96 9.02 -26.62
C ASP A 355 2.55 8.61 -26.18
N TYR A 356 1.75 8.07 -27.10
CA TYR A 356 0.42 7.56 -26.82
C TYR A 356 0.37 6.03 -26.98
N GLU A 357 0.08 5.34 -25.89
CA GLU A 357 0.09 3.87 -25.80
C GLU A 357 -1.09 3.20 -26.51
N ARG A 358 -1.29 1.90 -26.29
CA ARG A 358 -2.47 1.14 -26.76
C ARG A 358 -3.13 0.38 -25.61
N ILE A 359 -4.41 0.05 -25.80
CA ILE A 359 -5.14 -0.78 -24.83
C ILE A 359 -4.55 -2.19 -24.84
N VAL A 360 -4.30 -2.72 -23.65
CA VAL A 360 -3.46 -3.92 -23.46
C VAL A 360 -3.93 -5.16 -24.22
N ASN A 361 -5.23 -5.34 -24.43
CA ASN A 361 -5.77 -6.46 -25.21
C ASN A 361 -7.19 -6.18 -25.70
N LEU A 362 -7.72 -7.08 -26.53
CA LEU A 362 -9.04 -6.95 -27.14
C LEU A 362 -10.18 -6.95 -26.11
N ARG A 363 -10.05 -7.71 -25.00
CA ARG A 363 -11.05 -7.74 -23.93
C ARG A 363 -11.19 -6.36 -23.28
N HIS A 364 -10.08 -5.73 -22.90
CA HIS A 364 -10.10 -4.38 -22.32
C HIS A 364 -10.55 -3.34 -23.35
N PHE A 365 -10.12 -3.46 -24.60
CA PHE A 365 -10.55 -2.57 -25.68
C PHE A 365 -12.07 -2.56 -25.83
N LYS A 366 -12.70 -3.74 -25.97
CA LYS A 366 -14.16 -3.86 -26.12
C LYS A 366 -14.91 -3.37 -24.88
N ARG A 367 -14.41 -3.65 -23.68
CA ARG A 367 -14.99 -3.15 -22.44
C ARG A 367 -15.01 -1.62 -22.44
N ILE A 368 -13.87 -0.97 -22.69
CA ILE A 368 -13.72 0.49 -22.67
C ILE A 368 -14.58 1.13 -23.78
N GLN A 369 -14.55 0.57 -24.99
CA GLN A 369 -15.38 1.03 -26.10
C GLN A 369 -16.87 1.02 -25.74
N SER A 370 -17.36 -0.02 -25.05
CA SER A 370 -18.76 -0.10 -24.61
C SER A 370 -19.16 0.93 -23.56
N LEU A 371 -18.21 1.65 -22.94
CA LEU A 371 -18.49 2.73 -22.01
C LEU A 371 -18.89 4.04 -22.72
N LEU A 372 -18.64 4.14 -24.03
CA LEU A 372 -19.00 5.30 -24.86
C LEU A 372 -20.48 5.27 -25.30
N GLU A 373 -21.12 4.10 -25.23
CA GLU A 373 -22.50 3.92 -25.68
C GLU A 373 -23.47 4.83 -24.91
N GLY A 374 -24.28 5.60 -25.64
CA GLY A 374 -25.27 6.52 -25.08
C GLY A 374 -24.68 7.75 -24.37
N GLN A 375 -23.37 7.99 -24.48
CA GLN A 375 -22.71 9.13 -23.86
C GLN A 375 -22.61 10.34 -24.81
N LYS A 376 -22.59 11.54 -24.23
CA LYS A 376 -22.32 12.78 -24.96
C LYS A 376 -20.81 13.01 -25.07
N ILE A 377 -20.25 12.65 -26.22
CA ILE A 377 -18.82 12.84 -26.52
C ILE A 377 -18.58 14.30 -26.88
N ALA A 378 -17.80 15.00 -26.05
CA ALA A 378 -17.43 16.39 -26.27
C ALA A 378 -16.12 16.53 -27.06
N PHE A 379 -15.23 15.54 -26.94
CA PHE A 379 -13.96 15.46 -27.66
C PHE A 379 -13.53 13.99 -27.79
N GLY A 380 -12.89 13.63 -28.91
CA GLY A 380 -12.39 12.29 -29.18
C GLY A 380 -13.50 11.31 -29.57
N GLY A 381 -13.39 10.06 -29.10
CA GLY A 381 -14.33 8.97 -29.39
C GLY A 381 -13.91 8.07 -30.55
N GLU A 382 -12.85 8.41 -31.27
CA GLU A 382 -12.31 7.57 -32.34
C GLU A 382 -11.70 6.29 -31.75
N THR A 383 -11.98 5.16 -32.40
CA THR A 383 -11.44 3.86 -31.99
C THR A 383 -10.92 3.07 -33.19
N ASP A 384 -9.97 2.19 -32.94
CA ASP A 384 -9.41 1.27 -33.93
C ASP A 384 -9.06 -0.05 -33.26
N GLU A 385 -9.86 -1.06 -33.55
CA GLU A 385 -9.76 -2.38 -32.93
C GLU A 385 -8.47 -3.11 -33.33
N ALA A 386 -8.02 -2.95 -34.58
CA ALA A 386 -6.86 -3.67 -35.09
C ALA A 386 -5.58 -3.28 -34.34
N THR A 387 -5.46 -2.00 -34.00
CA THR A 387 -4.33 -1.48 -33.21
C THR A 387 -4.66 -1.34 -31.72
N ARG A 388 -5.88 -1.69 -31.28
CA ARG A 388 -6.39 -1.46 -29.91
C ARG A 388 -6.27 0.00 -29.46
N TYR A 389 -6.49 0.93 -30.39
CA TYR A 389 -6.41 2.37 -30.13
C TYR A 389 -7.78 2.94 -29.76
N ILE A 390 -7.84 3.72 -28.69
CA ILE A 390 -8.99 4.55 -28.32
C ILE A 390 -8.43 5.96 -28.12
N ALA A 391 -8.98 6.96 -28.80
CA ALA A 391 -8.51 8.34 -28.67
C ALA A 391 -8.76 8.89 -27.24
N PRO A 392 -7.96 9.85 -26.76
CA PRO A 392 -8.30 10.67 -25.61
C PRO A 392 -9.73 11.21 -25.75
N THR A 393 -10.62 10.81 -24.85
CA THR A 393 -12.05 11.05 -24.98
C THR A 393 -12.59 11.76 -23.74
N ILE A 394 -13.37 12.83 -23.94
CA ILE A 394 -14.01 13.59 -22.86
C ILE A 394 -15.52 13.50 -23.03
N LEU A 395 -16.21 13.14 -21.95
CA LEU A 395 -17.67 13.06 -21.90
C LEU A 395 -18.21 14.17 -20.99
N THR A 396 -19.26 14.87 -21.42
CA THR A 396 -19.90 15.95 -20.64
C THR A 396 -21.30 15.56 -20.21
N ASP A 397 -21.82 16.21 -19.16
CA ASP A 397 -23.18 16.02 -18.66
C ASP A 397 -23.46 14.54 -18.32
N VAL A 398 -22.45 13.83 -17.78
CA VAL A 398 -22.53 12.39 -17.57
C VAL A 398 -23.45 12.08 -16.39
N ASP A 399 -24.43 11.21 -16.64
CA ASP A 399 -25.29 10.65 -15.61
C ASP A 399 -24.46 9.78 -14.64
N PRO A 400 -24.49 10.05 -13.31
CA PRO A 400 -23.83 9.22 -12.30
C PRO A 400 -24.19 7.72 -12.33
N GLU A 401 -25.35 7.37 -12.90
CA GLU A 401 -25.84 6.00 -13.05
C GLU A 401 -25.42 5.34 -14.37
N ALA A 402 -24.78 6.07 -15.28
CA ALA A 402 -24.26 5.53 -16.51
C ALA A 402 -23.20 4.44 -16.26
N LYS A 403 -23.05 3.51 -17.21
CA LYS A 403 -22.07 2.41 -17.14
C LYS A 403 -20.65 2.91 -16.87
N VAL A 404 -20.24 4.00 -17.54
CA VAL A 404 -18.92 4.64 -17.36
C VAL A 404 -18.67 5.13 -15.93
N MET A 405 -19.72 5.35 -15.13
CA MET A 405 -19.63 5.76 -13.73
C MET A 405 -19.80 4.61 -12.72
N ARG A 406 -20.08 3.38 -13.16
CA ARG A 406 -20.30 2.21 -12.29
C ARG A 406 -19.08 1.29 -12.14
N GLU A 407 -18.15 1.33 -13.07
CA GLU A 407 -16.89 0.57 -13.01
C GLU A 407 -15.67 1.51 -13.17
N GLU A 408 -14.50 1.03 -12.74
CA GLU A 408 -13.22 1.69 -13.02
C GLU A 408 -12.96 1.71 -14.53
N ILE A 409 -12.67 2.89 -15.07
CA ILE A 409 -12.57 3.07 -16.53
C ILE A 409 -11.33 2.38 -17.06
N PHE A 410 -10.18 2.59 -16.40
CA PHE A 410 -8.89 2.01 -16.78
C PHE A 410 -8.59 2.13 -18.28
N GLY A 411 -8.80 3.35 -18.80
CA GLY A 411 -8.86 3.67 -20.22
C GLY A 411 -8.96 5.19 -20.46
N PRO A 412 -8.81 5.66 -21.71
CA PRO A 412 -8.63 7.07 -22.02
C PRO A 412 -9.97 7.82 -22.16
N ILE A 413 -10.96 7.50 -21.33
CA ILE A 413 -12.27 8.16 -21.30
C ILE A 413 -12.37 8.94 -19.98
N LEU A 414 -12.60 10.25 -20.05
CA LEU A 414 -12.75 11.13 -18.90
C LEU A 414 -14.18 11.69 -18.81
N PRO A 415 -15.03 11.12 -17.95
CA PRO A 415 -16.34 11.68 -17.64
C PRO A 415 -16.23 12.96 -16.82
N ILE A 416 -17.04 13.96 -17.17
CA ILE A 416 -17.30 15.13 -16.34
C ILE A 416 -18.72 15.02 -15.79
N VAL A 417 -18.82 14.92 -14.46
CA VAL A 417 -20.07 14.83 -13.72
C VAL A 417 -20.32 16.18 -13.05
N PRO A 418 -21.37 16.92 -13.44
CA PRO A 418 -21.64 18.23 -12.87
C PRO A 418 -22.10 18.14 -11.40
N VAL A 419 -21.54 18.99 -10.54
CA VAL A 419 -21.95 19.17 -9.14
C VAL A 419 -22.05 20.66 -8.82
N LYS A 420 -22.99 21.07 -7.97
CA LYS A 420 -23.25 22.49 -7.71
C LYS A 420 -22.18 23.17 -6.85
N ASN A 421 -21.46 22.41 -6.03
CA ASN A 421 -20.44 22.91 -5.11
C ASN A 421 -19.65 21.76 -4.48
N ALA A 422 -18.67 22.11 -3.64
CA ALA A 422 -17.84 21.15 -2.92
C ALA A 422 -18.62 20.22 -1.97
N ASP A 423 -19.77 20.65 -1.42
CA ASP A 423 -20.55 19.83 -0.48
C ASP A 423 -21.22 18.66 -1.22
N GLU A 424 -21.76 18.95 -2.40
CA GLU A 424 -22.29 17.92 -3.30
C GLU A 424 -21.18 16.99 -3.80
N ALA A 425 -19.99 17.52 -4.11
CA ALA A 425 -18.83 16.69 -4.47
C ALA A 425 -18.40 15.75 -3.33
N ILE A 426 -18.30 16.26 -2.10
CA ILE A 426 -17.98 15.46 -0.90
C ILE A 426 -19.02 14.35 -0.70
N LYS A 427 -20.31 14.70 -0.80
CA LYS A 427 -21.41 13.72 -0.68
C LYS A 427 -21.28 12.64 -1.76
N PHE A 428 -21.08 13.04 -3.02
CA PHE A 428 -20.93 12.14 -4.16
C PHE A 428 -19.78 11.15 -3.97
N ILE A 429 -18.64 11.63 -3.47
CA ILE A 429 -17.46 10.79 -3.21
C ILE A 429 -17.76 9.79 -2.08
N ASN A 430 -18.38 10.25 -0.99
CA ASN A 430 -18.63 9.43 0.19
C ASN A 430 -19.74 8.38 0.01
N GLU A 431 -20.63 8.54 -0.97
CA GLU A 431 -21.64 7.54 -1.34
C GLU A 431 -21.08 6.35 -2.14
N ARG A 432 -19.79 6.41 -2.51
CA ARG A 432 -19.10 5.41 -3.32
C ARG A 432 -17.98 4.72 -2.52
N GLU A 433 -17.47 3.63 -3.09
CA GLU A 433 -16.32 2.94 -2.52
C GLU A 433 -15.09 3.85 -2.46
N LYS A 434 -14.31 3.71 -1.37
CA LYS A 434 -13.13 4.54 -1.13
C LYS A 434 -12.06 4.31 -2.22
N PRO A 435 -11.65 5.36 -2.95
CA PRO A 435 -10.72 5.24 -4.07
C PRO A 435 -9.26 5.15 -3.60
N LEU A 436 -8.39 4.68 -4.49
CA LEU A 436 -6.95 4.64 -4.23
C LEU A 436 -6.36 6.05 -4.13
N ALA A 437 -6.75 6.95 -5.04
CA ALA A 437 -6.35 8.36 -5.00
C ALA A 437 -7.55 9.31 -5.05
N PHE A 438 -7.39 10.50 -4.48
CA PHE A 438 -8.31 11.64 -4.62
C PHE A 438 -7.55 12.92 -5.01
N TYR A 439 -8.10 13.67 -5.95
CA TYR A 439 -7.51 14.89 -6.49
C TYR A 439 -8.43 16.10 -6.29
N VAL A 440 -7.85 17.23 -5.89
CA VAL A 440 -8.57 18.49 -5.65
C VAL A 440 -7.79 19.67 -6.22
N PHE A 441 -8.39 20.42 -7.13
CA PHE A 441 -7.81 21.63 -7.74
C PHE A 441 -8.53 22.87 -7.24
N SER A 442 -7.82 23.74 -6.52
CA SER A 442 -8.34 24.99 -5.93
C SER A 442 -7.19 25.89 -5.46
N ARG A 443 -7.36 27.22 -5.57
CA ARG A 443 -6.50 28.21 -4.90
C ARG A 443 -6.85 28.36 -3.41
N ASN A 444 -8.04 27.91 -3.00
CA ASN A 444 -8.52 27.98 -1.62
C ASN A 444 -8.04 26.79 -0.79
N ASN A 445 -6.95 27.00 -0.06
CA ASN A 445 -6.38 25.99 0.85
C ASN A 445 -7.36 25.52 1.95
N LYS A 446 -8.36 26.33 2.33
CA LYS A 446 -9.37 25.89 3.31
C LYS A 446 -10.31 24.86 2.69
N LEU A 447 -10.66 25.03 1.41
CA LEU A 447 -11.47 24.06 0.67
C LEU A 447 -10.74 22.73 0.51
N ILE A 448 -9.46 22.77 0.10
CA ILE A 448 -8.62 21.56 -0.02
C ILE A 448 -8.61 20.77 1.30
N LYS A 449 -8.30 21.44 2.42
CA LYS A 449 -8.28 20.81 3.74
C LYS A 449 -9.64 20.24 4.13
N ARG A 450 -10.72 20.98 3.90
CA ARG A 450 -12.08 20.53 4.16
C ARG A 450 -12.43 19.26 3.39
N MET A 451 -12.08 19.19 2.10
CA MET A 451 -12.33 17.99 1.28
C MET A 451 -11.53 16.79 1.79
N ILE A 452 -10.27 17.00 2.19
CA ILE A 452 -9.45 15.95 2.81
C ILE A 452 -10.07 15.45 4.13
N GLU A 453 -10.48 16.37 5.00
CA GLU A 453 -11.07 16.04 6.31
C GLU A 453 -12.43 15.34 6.19
N ALA A 454 -13.18 15.63 5.13
CA ALA A 454 -14.54 15.13 4.94
C ALA A 454 -14.63 13.86 4.05
N THR A 455 -13.51 13.35 3.53
CA THR A 455 -13.47 12.16 2.65
C THR A 455 -12.43 11.15 3.11
N SER A 456 -12.37 9.98 2.46
CA SER A 456 -11.36 8.94 2.74
C SER A 456 -10.91 8.28 1.44
N SER A 457 -9.59 8.24 1.23
CA SER A 457 -8.91 7.64 0.07
C SER A 457 -7.54 7.08 0.51
N GLY A 458 -6.87 6.32 -0.36
CA GLY A 458 -5.50 5.85 -0.10
C GLY A 458 -4.49 6.99 -0.02
N GLY A 459 -4.50 7.88 -1.02
CA GLY A 459 -3.67 9.07 -1.08
C GLY A 459 -4.39 10.29 -1.67
N VAL A 460 -3.89 11.49 -1.37
CA VAL A 460 -4.43 12.75 -1.90
C VAL A 460 -3.33 13.56 -2.58
N THR A 461 -3.65 14.20 -3.70
CA THR A 461 -2.82 15.26 -4.26
C THR A 461 -3.67 16.50 -4.52
N GLY A 462 -3.29 17.61 -3.89
CA GLY A 462 -3.89 18.92 -4.12
C GLY A 462 -3.17 19.63 -5.26
N ASN A 463 -3.93 20.17 -6.21
CA ASN A 463 -3.46 20.91 -7.38
C ASN A 463 -2.56 20.12 -8.35
N ASP A 464 -2.47 18.81 -8.23
CA ASP A 464 -1.78 17.94 -9.19
C ASP A 464 -2.38 16.53 -9.15
N VAL A 465 -1.93 15.66 -10.04
CA VAL A 465 -2.32 14.25 -10.10
C VAL A 465 -1.08 13.36 -10.03
N ILE A 466 -1.23 12.10 -9.60
CA ILE A 466 -0.18 11.05 -9.57
C ILE A 466 1.00 11.31 -8.60
N MET A 467 1.46 12.56 -8.43
CA MET A 467 2.75 12.92 -7.81
C MET A 467 2.99 12.39 -6.40
N HIS A 468 1.95 12.14 -5.59
CA HIS A 468 2.14 11.53 -4.27
C HIS A 468 2.81 10.14 -4.34
N PHE A 469 2.66 9.42 -5.47
CA PHE A 469 3.34 8.14 -5.74
C PHE A 469 4.87 8.28 -5.77
N MET A 470 5.39 9.43 -6.21
CA MET A 470 6.82 9.66 -6.44
C MET A 470 7.61 9.94 -5.16
N LEU A 471 6.96 10.10 -4.01
CA LEU A 471 7.62 10.38 -2.74
C LEU A 471 7.78 9.09 -1.93
N SER A 472 8.97 8.50 -1.91
CA SER A 472 9.27 7.29 -1.11
C SER A 472 9.13 7.46 0.40
N SER A 473 8.94 8.69 0.89
CA SER A 473 8.61 8.98 2.30
C SER A 473 7.12 8.80 2.62
N LEU A 474 6.24 8.82 1.61
CA LEU A 474 4.82 8.57 1.77
C LEU A 474 4.52 7.07 1.63
N PRO A 475 3.67 6.48 2.49
CA PRO A 475 3.17 5.14 2.27
C PRO A 475 2.21 5.18 1.08
N PHE A 476 2.43 4.33 0.08
CA PHE A 476 1.51 4.13 -1.01
C PHE A 476 0.67 2.87 -0.73
N GLY A 477 -0.65 3.04 -0.64
CA GLY A 477 -1.58 1.98 -0.30
C GLY A 477 -3.03 2.43 -0.36
N GLY A 478 -3.95 1.47 -0.52
CA GLY A 478 -5.39 1.71 -0.54
C GLY A 478 -6.07 1.67 0.84
N VAL A 479 -7.38 1.94 0.85
CA VAL A 479 -8.24 1.80 2.03
C VAL A 479 -9.61 1.27 1.64
N GLY A 480 -10.11 0.25 2.35
CA GLY A 480 -11.38 -0.37 2.01
C GLY A 480 -11.28 -1.14 0.68
N SER A 481 -12.17 -0.87 -0.27
CA SER A 481 -12.20 -1.58 -1.56
C SER A 481 -11.00 -1.28 -2.48
N SER A 482 -10.28 -0.18 -2.24
CA SER A 482 -9.03 0.15 -2.94
C SER A 482 -7.79 -0.52 -2.36
N GLY A 483 -7.90 -1.18 -1.19
CA GLY A 483 -6.78 -1.94 -0.67
C GLY A 483 -6.64 -1.97 0.85
N MET A 484 -5.57 -2.65 1.28
CA MET A 484 -5.09 -2.66 2.66
C MET A 484 -3.58 -2.90 2.69
N GLY A 485 -2.92 -2.34 3.72
CA GLY A 485 -1.47 -2.27 3.77
C GLY A 485 -0.94 -1.12 2.90
N ALA A 486 0.37 -0.91 2.93
CA ALA A 486 1.06 0.07 2.11
C ALA A 486 2.52 -0.34 1.90
N TYR A 487 3.16 0.22 0.90
CA TYR A 487 4.60 0.05 0.63
C TYR A 487 5.21 1.35 0.08
N HIS A 488 6.39 1.26 -0.51
CA HIS A 488 7.38 2.30 -0.87
C HIS A 488 8.39 2.62 0.23
N GLY A 489 9.66 2.75 -0.17
CA GLY A 489 10.80 3.09 0.67
C GLY A 489 10.82 2.29 1.98
N LYS A 490 10.84 3.04 3.09
CA LYS A 490 10.84 2.48 4.45
C LYS A 490 9.56 1.70 4.75
N HIS A 491 8.42 2.09 4.17
CA HIS A 491 7.14 1.40 4.38
C HIS A 491 7.17 0.00 3.75
N SER A 492 7.83 -0.18 2.60
CA SER A 492 8.10 -1.54 2.07
C SER A 492 8.89 -2.38 3.06
N PHE A 493 9.99 -1.84 3.59
CA PHE A 493 10.83 -2.55 4.56
C PHE A 493 10.04 -2.96 5.81
N GLU A 494 9.21 -2.06 6.33
CA GLU A 494 8.38 -2.33 7.51
C GLU A 494 7.26 -3.33 7.24
N THR A 495 6.55 -3.20 6.12
CA THR A 495 5.48 -4.13 5.71
C THR A 495 6.00 -5.57 5.56
N PHE A 496 7.24 -5.73 5.13
CA PHE A 496 7.85 -7.04 4.89
C PHE A 496 8.74 -7.51 6.05
N SER A 497 8.68 -6.83 7.20
CA SER A 497 9.36 -7.20 8.42
C SER A 497 8.36 -7.42 9.55
N HIS A 498 8.68 -8.33 10.47
CA HIS A 498 8.06 -8.31 11.79
C HIS A 498 8.82 -7.33 12.68
N LEU A 499 8.12 -6.35 13.25
CA LEU A 499 8.69 -5.38 14.19
C LEU A 499 8.61 -5.94 15.62
N ARG A 500 9.59 -6.76 16.01
CA ARG A 500 9.57 -7.49 17.27
C ARG A 500 9.92 -6.60 18.47
N PRO A 501 9.03 -6.42 19.47
CA PRO A 501 9.36 -5.70 20.70
C PRO A 501 10.22 -6.56 21.63
N CYS A 502 11.27 -5.97 22.18
CA CYS A 502 12.20 -6.59 23.13
C CYS A 502 12.25 -5.75 24.41
N LEU A 503 12.07 -6.40 25.57
CA LEU A 503 12.28 -5.80 26.90
C LEU A 503 13.30 -6.65 27.64
N LEU A 504 14.51 -6.12 27.84
CA LEU A 504 15.58 -6.80 28.57
C LEU A 504 15.64 -6.25 29.99
N LYS A 505 15.28 -7.10 30.96
CA LYS A 505 15.37 -6.80 32.39
C LYS A 505 16.64 -7.41 32.96
N SER A 506 17.25 -6.73 33.91
CA SER A 506 18.24 -7.36 34.78
C SER A 506 17.56 -8.15 35.90
N LEU A 507 18.30 -9.05 36.57
CA LEU A 507 17.82 -9.75 37.77
C LEU A 507 17.83 -8.87 39.04
N LYS A 508 18.05 -7.55 38.92
CA LYS A 508 18.02 -6.59 40.03
C LYS A 508 16.59 -6.08 40.27
N GLY A 509 16.35 -5.46 41.43
CA GLY A 509 15.07 -4.80 41.72
C GLY A 509 13.94 -5.74 42.16
N GLU A 510 14.24 -6.99 42.52
CA GLU A 510 13.25 -8.01 42.88
C GLU A 510 12.37 -7.62 44.08
N GLY A 511 12.93 -6.84 45.02
CA GLY A 511 12.16 -6.29 46.14
C GLY A 511 10.99 -5.41 45.69
N ALA A 512 11.16 -4.62 44.62
CA ALA A 512 10.10 -3.78 44.07
C ALA A 512 8.98 -4.62 43.41
N ASN A 513 9.33 -5.80 42.87
CA ASN A 513 8.35 -6.71 42.27
C ASN A 513 7.35 -7.27 43.29
N LYS A 514 7.61 -7.20 44.61
CA LYS A 514 6.63 -7.55 45.64
C LYS A 514 5.29 -6.82 45.47
N LEU A 515 5.29 -5.63 44.86
CA LEU A 515 4.07 -4.86 44.57
C LEU A 515 3.15 -5.55 43.55
N ARG A 516 3.70 -6.34 42.63
CA ARG A 516 2.92 -7.13 41.65
C ARG A 516 2.69 -8.59 42.06
N TYR A 517 3.43 -9.10 43.05
CA TYR A 517 3.30 -10.48 43.50
C TYR A 517 2.13 -10.69 44.47
N PRO A 518 1.51 -11.90 44.49
CA PRO A 518 0.60 -12.31 45.55
C PRO A 518 1.28 -12.45 46.94
N PRO A 519 0.51 -12.38 48.05
CA PRO A 519 -0.91 -12.06 48.11
C PRO A 519 -1.16 -10.58 47.83
N ASN A 520 -2.32 -10.26 47.25
CA ASN A 520 -2.71 -8.88 46.99
C ASN A 520 -3.19 -8.20 48.29
N SER A 521 -3.22 -6.88 48.32
CA SER A 521 -3.73 -6.11 49.46
C SER A 521 -4.27 -4.75 49.00
N GLN A 522 -5.15 -4.16 49.81
CA GLN A 522 -5.67 -2.82 49.54
C GLN A 522 -4.53 -1.79 49.42
N SER A 523 -3.47 -1.95 50.22
CA SER A 523 -2.26 -1.11 50.15
C SER A 523 -1.55 -1.20 48.79
N LYS A 524 -1.41 -2.39 48.20
CA LYS A 524 -0.82 -2.55 46.85
C LYS A 524 -1.68 -1.90 45.78
N VAL A 525 -3.01 -2.02 45.89
CA VAL A 525 -3.97 -1.39 44.97
C VAL A 525 -3.91 0.14 45.07
N ASP A 526 -3.85 0.69 46.28
CA ASP A 526 -3.79 2.14 46.49
C ASP A 526 -2.46 2.73 46.03
N TRP A 527 -1.35 2.01 46.23
CA TRP A 527 -0.05 2.34 45.63
C TRP A 527 -0.16 2.39 44.10
N ALA A 528 -0.74 1.37 43.47
CA ALA A 528 -0.93 1.33 42.02
C ALA A 528 -1.81 2.50 41.52
N LYS A 529 -2.91 2.81 42.22
CA LYS A 529 -3.76 3.99 41.90
C LYS A 529 -2.96 5.29 41.99
N PHE A 530 -2.12 5.45 43.01
CA PHE A 530 -1.32 6.65 43.19
C PHE A 530 -0.30 6.83 42.07
N PHE A 531 0.41 5.78 41.67
CA PHE A 531 1.52 5.88 40.70
C PHE A 531 1.09 5.74 39.23
N PHE A 532 0.04 4.97 38.93
CA PHE A 532 -0.41 4.74 37.54
C PHE A 532 -1.56 5.65 37.09
N LEU A 533 -2.45 6.06 38.00
CA LEU A 533 -3.65 6.83 37.62
C LEU A 533 -3.51 8.33 37.88
N LYS A 534 -2.71 8.76 38.87
CA LYS A 534 -2.34 10.17 38.93
C LYS A 534 -1.29 10.41 37.85
N ARG A 535 -1.68 11.09 36.77
CA ARG A 535 -0.73 11.84 35.92
C ARG A 535 -0.02 12.84 36.85
N VAL A 536 1.07 12.43 37.48
CA VAL A 536 2.02 13.36 38.07
C VAL A 536 2.56 14.14 36.89
N SER A 537 2.13 15.40 36.75
CA SER A 537 2.61 16.26 35.66
C SER A 537 4.14 16.31 35.71
N LYS A 538 4.81 16.37 34.54
CA LYS A 538 6.28 16.43 34.44
C LYS A 538 6.89 17.48 35.40
N GLY A 539 6.18 18.59 35.66
CA GLY A 539 6.58 19.62 36.62
C GLY A 539 6.61 19.16 38.09
N ARG A 540 5.69 18.29 38.54
CA ARG A 540 5.71 17.77 39.93
C ARG A 540 6.77 16.71 40.15
N LEU A 541 7.09 15.91 39.13
CA LEU A 541 8.16 14.91 39.22
C LEU A 541 9.55 15.58 39.25
N GLY A 542 9.74 16.66 38.48
CA GLY A 542 10.95 17.50 38.56
C GLY A 542 11.14 18.14 39.93
N LEU A 543 10.06 18.64 40.55
CA LEU A 543 10.10 19.16 41.92
C LEU A 543 10.42 18.08 42.97
N LEU A 544 9.87 16.88 42.82
CA LEU A 544 10.18 15.75 43.71
C LEU A 544 11.64 15.30 43.56
N PHE A 545 12.19 15.31 42.34
CA PHE A 545 13.59 14.98 42.08
C PHE A 545 14.53 16.02 42.68
N LEU A 546 14.22 17.32 42.52
CA LEU A 546 14.94 18.42 43.16
C LEU A 546 14.87 18.36 44.70
N ALA A 547 13.70 18.01 45.25
CA ALA A 547 13.54 17.82 46.69
C ALA A 547 14.36 16.63 47.20
N LEU A 548 14.41 15.51 46.46
CA LEU A 548 15.22 14.35 46.81
C LEU A 548 16.72 14.69 46.74
N LEU A 549 17.15 15.42 45.71
CA LEU A 549 18.52 15.89 45.55
C LEU A 549 18.92 16.84 46.70
N GLY A 550 18.00 17.72 47.11
CA GLY A 550 18.17 18.61 48.25
C GLY A 550 18.28 17.86 49.58
N VAL A 551 17.51 16.78 49.77
CA VAL A 551 17.62 15.91 50.96
C VAL A 551 18.94 15.16 50.98
N VAL A 552 19.38 14.60 49.84
CA VAL A 552 20.69 13.93 49.73
C VAL A 552 21.82 14.91 50.02
N LEU A 553 21.76 16.13 49.47
CA LEU A 553 22.74 17.18 49.72
C LEU A 553 22.74 17.61 51.21
N ALA A 554 21.57 17.73 51.84
CA ALA A 554 21.46 18.05 53.26
C ALA A 554 22.02 16.95 54.17
N VAL A 555 21.83 15.68 53.80
CA VAL A 555 22.43 14.53 54.53
C VAL A 555 23.95 14.54 54.37
N LEU A 556 24.47 14.78 53.16
CA LEU A 556 25.92 14.88 52.91
C LEU A 556 26.55 16.05 53.69
N LEU A 557 25.89 17.21 53.75
CA LEU A 557 26.36 18.36 54.53
C LEU A 557 26.31 18.09 56.04
N LYS A 558 25.31 17.35 56.53
CA LYS A 558 25.18 17.00 57.95
C LYS A 558 26.18 15.93 58.39
N VAL A 559 26.58 15.03 57.49
CA VAL A 559 27.65 14.05 57.72
C VAL A 559 29.04 14.69 57.60
N GLY A 560 29.22 15.71 56.75
CA GLY A 560 30.47 16.47 56.61
C GLY A 560 30.76 17.44 57.77
N ALA A 561 29.74 17.93 58.46
CA ALA A 561 29.88 18.88 59.57
C ALA A 561 30.19 18.24 60.95
N GLY A 562 30.37 16.91 61.00
CA GLY A 562 30.56 16.13 62.23
C GLY A 562 31.96 15.56 62.44
N ALA A 563 33.01 16.12 61.85
CA ALA A 563 34.39 15.67 62.07
C ALA A 563 35.09 16.54 63.15
N PRO A 564 35.59 15.96 64.26
CA PRO A 564 36.31 16.69 65.29
C PRO A 564 37.71 17.13 64.81
N SER A 565 38.10 18.33 65.21
CA SER A 565 39.40 18.96 64.94
C SER A 565 40.57 18.14 65.48
N ILE A 566 41.50 17.77 64.61
CA ILE A 566 42.82 17.22 64.97
C ILE A 566 43.85 18.36 64.93
N PRO A 567 44.61 18.63 65.99
CA PRO A 567 45.68 19.62 65.99
C PRO A 567 46.96 19.03 65.40
N GLY A 568 47.57 19.76 64.46
CA GLY A 568 48.96 19.53 64.04
C GLY A 568 49.12 19.11 62.59
N ALA A 569 49.45 20.08 61.73
CA ALA A 569 50.30 19.87 60.56
C ALA A 569 50.92 21.21 60.11
N PRO A 570 52.17 21.20 59.59
CA PRO A 570 53.00 22.38 59.41
C PRO A 570 52.72 23.12 58.10
N THR A 571 53.11 24.39 58.09
CA THR A 571 53.19 25.29 56.94
C THR A 571 54.10 24.73 55.84
N LEU A 572 53.59 24.66 54.61
CA LEU A 572 54.39 24.48 53.40
C LEU A 572 54.37 25.79 52.60
N GLU A 573 55.58 26.27 52.38
CA GLU A 573 55.93 27.50 51.70
C GLU A 573 55.49 27.51 50.24
N THR A 574 55.16 28.72 49.82
CA THR A 574 55.11 29.24 48.46
C THR A 574 56.34 28.85 47.64
N ASN A 575 56.13 28.51 46.37
CA ASN A 575 57.01 28.98 45.31
C ASN A 575 56.23 29.20 44.01
N SER A 576 56.04 30.48 43.71
CA SER A 576 55.87 31.07 42.39
C SER A 576 57.02 30.67 41.46
N VAL A 577 56.74 30.46 40.17
CA VAL A 577 57.35 31.15 39.01
C VAL A 577 56.61 30.71 37.73
N LEU A 578 56.09 31.73 37.02
CA LEU A 578 55.69 31.86 35.60
C LEU A 578 54.81 30.81 34.92
#